data_AF-A0A6P0NJ73-F1
#
_entry.id   AF-A0A6P0NJ73-F1
#
_cell.length_a   1.000
_cell.length_b   1.000
_cell.length_c   1.000
_cell.angle_alpha   90.00
_cell.angle_beta   90.00
_cell.angle_gamma   90.00
#
_symmetry.space_group_name_H-M   'P 1'
#
loop_
_entity.id
_entity.type
_entity.pdbx_description
1 polymer ?
#
loop_
_entity_poly.entity_id
_entity_poly.type
_entity_poly.pdbx_seq_one_letter_code
_entity_poly.pdbx_strand_id
1 'polypeptide(L)'
;AITMAFPDLGKEGNELGFVFGMPPRLAENDINSRQDLDVSYHLETFYRYQINDNISITPGLFVIISPEHNSNNNSIVVPMLKTKFIF
;
A
#
# COMPACT_ATOMS: atom_id res chain seq x y z
N ALA A 1 -10.37 -0.46 2.13
CA ALA A 1 -9.35 -1.13 1.31
C ALA A 1 -9.72 -2.61 1.19
N ILE A 2 -9.26 -3.26 0.13
CA ILE A 2 -9.30 -4.69 -0.09
C ILE A 2 -7.87 -5.20 0.12
N THR A 3 -7.73 -6.27 0.91
CA THR A 3 -6.43 -6.88 1.22
C THR A 3 -6.46 -8.33 0.84
N MET A 4 -5.42 -8.79 0.15
CA MET A 4 -5.17 -10.18 -0.15
C MET A 4 -3.83 -10.57 0.46
N ALA A 5 -3.79 -11.71 1.15
CA ALA A 5 -2.58 -12.25 1.74
C ALA A 5 -2.45 -13.73 1.36
N PHE A 6 -1.23 -14.13 1.01
CA PHE A 6 -0.86 -15.49 0.67
C PHE A 6 0.19 -15.96 1.69
N PRO A 7 -0.23 -16.56 2.81
CA PRO A 7 0.68 -17.08 3.81
C PRO A 7 1.44 -18.30 3.28
N ASP A 8 2.64 -18.51 3.80
CA ASP A 8 3.54 -19.63 3.51
C ASP A 8 3.85 -19.84 2.03
N LEU A 9 3.84 -18.76 1.24
CA LEU A 9 4.11 -18.81 -0.19
C LEU A 9 5.60 -19.09 -0.45
N GLY A 10 5.89 -20.34 -0.80
CA GLY A 10 7.20 -20.86 -1.19
C GLY A 10 8.05 -21.39 -0.02
N LYS A 11 7.85 -20.87 1.19
CA LYS A 11 8.49 -21.34 2.43
C LYS A 11 7.60 -20.96 3.62
N GLU A 12 7.58 -21.81 4.65
CA GLU A 12 6.96 -21.51 5.94
C GLU A 12 7.45 -20.17 6.51
N GLY A 13 6.51 -19.35 7.00
CA GLY A 13 6.75 -18.01 7.54
C GLY A 13 6.80 -16.89 6.50
N ASN A 14 6.95 -17.21 5.21
CA ASN A 14 6.89 -16.23 4.13
C ASN A 14 5.45 -15.76 3.90
N GLU A 15 5.28 -14.56 3.35
CA GLU A 15 3.94 -14.04 3.03
C GLU A 15 4.02 -13.02 1.90
N LEU A 16 3.19 -13.22 0.88
CA LEU A 16 2.94 -12.21 -0.14
C LEU A 16 1.66 -11.45 0.20
N GLY A 17 1.73 -10.12 0.25
CA GLY A 17 0.60 -9.26 0.53
C GLY A 17 0.32 -8.29 -0.62
N PHE A 18 -0.96 -8.01 -0.83
CA PHE A 18 -1.45 -6.94 -1.68
C PHE A 18 -2.54 -6.16 -0.96
N VAL A 19 -2.46 -4.83 -1.02
CA VAL A 19 -3.47 -3.91 -0.47
C VAL A 19 -3.87 -2.95 -1.58
N PHE A 20 -5.17 -2.79 -1.81
CA PHE A 20 -5.69 -1.79 -2.73
C PHE A 20 -6.84 -1.02 -2.07
N GLY A 21 -6.91 0.28 -2.31
CA GLY A 21 -7.96 1.09 -1.71
C GLY A 21 -7.97 2.54 -2.14
N MET A 22 -8.87 3.29 -1.51
CA MET A 22 -9.11 4.70 -1.75
C MET A 22 -9.05 5.40 -0.39
N PRO A 23 -8.21 6.43 -0.19
CA PRO A 23 -8.27 7.28 1.00
C PRO A 23 -9.59 8.08 1.01
N PRO A 24 -10.05 8.54 2.18
CA PRO A 24 -11.23 9.39 2.28
C PRO A 24 -11.08 10.67 1.44
N ARG A 25 -12.17 11.07 0.77
CA ARG A 25 -12.26 12.30 -0.02
C ARG A 25 -13.45 13.15 0.42
N LEU A 26 -13.38 14.45 0.23
CA LEU A 26 -14.51 15.37 0.46
C LEU A 26 -15.47 15.34 -0.74
N ALA A 27 -16.30 14.30 -0.78
CA ALA A 27 -17.17 14.03 -1.92
C ALA A 27 -18.28 15.08 -2.14
N GLU A 28 -18.71 15.77 -1.08
CA GLU A 28 -19.75 16.79 -1.11
C GLU A 28 -19.47 17.89 -0.09
N ASN A 29 -19.82 19.13 -0.45
CA ASN A 29 -19.68 20.33 0.38
C ASN A 29 -20.67 21.40 -0.07
N ASP A 30 -21.24 22.17 0.86
CA ASP A 30 -22.14 23.29 0.54
C ASP A 30 -21.48 24.37 -0.35
N ILE A 31 -20.14 24.44 -0.34
CA ILE A 31 -19.34 25.25 -1.25
C ILE A 31 -18.72 24.31 -2.29
N ASN A 32 -19.25 24.33 -3.52
CA ASN A 32 -18.81 23.46 -4.62
C ASN A 32 -17.29 23.47 -4.89
N SER A 33 -16.60 24.60 -4.67
CA SER A 33 -15.15 24.71 -4.87
C SER A 33 -14.30 24.01 -3.81
N ARG A 34 -14.92 23.47 -2.76
CA ARG A 34 -14.27 22.75 -1.67
C ARG A 34 -14.52 21.24 -1.74
N GLN A 35 -14.94 20.72 -2.88
CA GLN A 35 -15.16 19.29 -3.09
C GLN A 35 -13.97 18.66 -3.82
N ASP A 36 -13.66 17.41 -3.49
CA ASP A 36 -12.69 16.60 -4.22
C ASP A 36 -13.42 15.93 -5.40
N LEU A 37 -13.17 16.44 -6.60
CA LEU A 37 -13.82 15.97 -7.83
C LEU A 37 -13.23 14.65 -8.34
N ASP A 38 -11.93 14.42 -8.12
CA ASP A 38 -11.28 13.18 -8.54
C ASP A 38 -11.09 12.20 -7.37
N VAL A 39 -10.55 11.03 -7.69
CA VAL A 39 -10.36 9.93 -6.75
C VAL A 39 -8.88 9.54 -6.72
N SER A 40 -8.30 9.50 -5.52
CA SER A 40 -6.98 8.94 -5.29
C SER A 40 -7.09 7.44 -5.00
N TYR A 41 -6.09 6.66 -5.40
CA TYR A 41 -5.98 5.26 -5.03
C TYR A 41 -4.60 4.97 -4.46
N HIS A 42 -4.53 4.00 -3.56
CA HIS A 42 -3.28 3.42 -3.09
C HIS A 42 -3.20 1.93 -3.43
N LEU A 43 -2.03 1.49 -3.86
CA LEU A 43 -1.68 0.10 -4.09
C LEU A 43 -0.42 -0.21 -3.28
N GLU A 44 -0.46 -1.26 -2.49
CA GLU A 44 0.71 -1.79 -1.80
C GLU A 44 0.89 -3.25 -2.20
N THR A 45 2.15 -3.64 -2.44
CA THR A 45 2.52 -5.05 -2.51
C THR A 45 3.81 -5.26 -1.75
N PHE A 46 3.92 -6.38 -1.04
CA PHE A 46 5.11 -6.72 -0.28
C PHE A 46 5.29 -8.22 -0.19
N TYR A 47 6.54 -8.65 -0.05
CA TYR A 47 6.86 -10.06 0.18
C TYR A 47 7.73 -10.20 1.42
N ARG A 48 7.18 -10.78 2.49
CA ARG A 48 7.96 -11.16 3.66
C ARG A 48 8.71 -12.45 3.34
N TYR A 49 10.04 -12.36 3.37
CA TYR A 49 10.95 -13.48 3.31
C TYR A 49 11.50 -13.76 4.71
N GLN A 50 11.08 -14.88 5.29
CA GLN A 50 11.53 -15.37 6.59
C GLN A 50 12.89 -16.07 6.42
N ILE A 51 13.95 -15.45 6.94
CA ILE A 51 15.30 -16.03 6.88
C ILE A 51 15.39 -17.18 7.89
N ASN A 52 15.05 -16.89 9.14
CA ASN A 52 14.95 -17.82 10.26
C ASN A 52 13.92 -17.28 11.28
N ASP A 53 13.67 -17.96 12.39
CA ASP A 53 12.64 -17.58 13.37
C ASP A 53 12.80 -16.17 13.97
N ASN A 54 14.02 -15.64 13.94
CA ASN A 54 14.37 -14.35 14.53
C ASN A 54 14.50 -13.21 13.51
N ILE A 55 14.65 -13.51 12.22
CA ILE A 55 15.01 -12.52 11.20
C ILE A 55 14.12 -12.66 9.96
N SER A 56 13.50 -11.57 9.55
CA SER A 56 12.77 -11.48 8.28
C SER A 56 13.11 -10.20 7.52
N ILE A 57 13.11 -10.28 6.19
CA ILE A 57 13.23 -9.14 5.28
C ILE A 57 11.93 -9.04 4.47
N THR A 58 11.46 -7.83 4.23
CA THR A 58 10.20 -7.57 3.52
C THR A 58 10.42 -6.46 2.50
N PRO A 59 10.88 -6.77 1.27
CA PRO A 59 10.75 -5.85 0.15
C PRO A 59 9.28 -5.57 -0.14
N GLY A 60 9.01 -4.34 -0.58
CA GLY A 60 7.68 -3.93 -1.00
C GLY A 60 7.70 -2.71 -1.91
N LEU A 61 6.52 -2.41 -2.45
CA LEU A 61 6.26 -1.29 -3.31
C LEU A 61 4.92 -0.68 -2.92
N PHE A 62 4.91 0.63 -2.72
CA PHE A 62 3.72 1.42 -2.45
C PHE A 62 3.54 2.46 -3.55
N VAL A 63 2.36 2.50 -4.15
CA VAL A 63 2.02 3.38 -5.26
C VAL A 63 0.80 4.20 -4.89
N ILE A 64 0.89 5.52 -5.03
CA ILE A 64 -0.24 6.44 -4.91
C ILE A 64 -0.58 6.96 -6.31
N ILE A 65 -1.81 6.73 -6.74
CA ILE A 65 -2.34 7.21 -8.00
C ILE A 65 -3.18 8.46 -7.71
N SER A 66 -2.99 9.52 -8.50
CA SER A 66 -3.71 10.78 -8.38
C SER A 66 -3.70 11.33 -6.94
N PRO A 67 -2.49 11.60 -6.37
CA PRO A 67 -2.38 12.09 -4.99
C PRO A 67 -3.15 13.39 -4.81
N GLU A 68 -3.64 13.63 -3.59
CA GLU A 68 -4.52 14.77 -3.25
C GLU A 68 -5.82 14.81 -4.07
N HIS A 69 -6.35 13.65 -4.48
CA HIS A 69 -7.58 13.57 -5.27
C HIS A 69 -7.57 14.46 -6.52
N ASN A 70 -6.42 14.49 -7.22
CA ASN A 70 -6.24 15.25 -8.44
C ASN A 70 -5.63 14.37 -9.53
N SER A 71 -6.41 14.12 -10.57
CA SER A 71 -6.02 13.27 -11.71
C SER A 71 -4.90 13.86 -12.57
N ASN A 72 -4.63 15.16 -12.45
CA ASN A 72 -3.50 15.83 -13.10
C ASN A 72 -2.18 15.63 -12.36
N ASN A 73 -2.20 15.15 -11.11
CA ASN A 73 -0.99 14.87 -10.36
C ASN A 73 -0.39 13.53 -10.79
N ASN A 74 0.94 13.53 -10.98
CA ASN A 74 1.67 12.32 -11.30
C ASN A 74 1.63 11.32 -10.14
N SER A 75 1.56 10.03 -10.49
CA SER A 75 1.61 8.95 -9.51
C SER A 75 2.96 8.94 -8.76
N ILE A 76 2.89 8.63 -7.48
CA ILE A 76 4.06 8.51 -6.60
C ILE A 76 4.35 7.02 -6.42
N VAL A 77 5.60 6.63 -6.65
CA VAL A 77 6.07 5.24 -6.47
C VAL A 77 7.13 5.23 -5.39
N VAL A 78 6.89 4.45 -4.34
CA VAL A 78 7.75 4.35 -3.15
C VAL A 78 8.23 2.91 -3.00
N PRO A 79 9.49 2.61 -3.33
CA PRO A 79 10.09 1.33 -2.97
C PRO A 79 10.33 1.27 -1.46
N MET A 80 10.08 0.11 -0.86
CA MET A 80 10.25 -0.13 0.57
C MET A 80 11.10 -1.37 0.82
N LEU A 81 11.91 -1.32 1.88
CA LEU A 81 12.55 -2.48 2.46
C LEU A 81 12.40 -2.42 3.98
N LYS A 82 11.70 -3.40 4.56
CA LYS A 82 11.56 -3.56 6.01
C LYS A 82 12.36 -4.76 6.48
N THR A 83 13.07 -4.62 7.59
CA THR A 83 13.77 -5.71 8.27
C THR A 83 13.23 -5.85 9.69
N LYS A 84 13.02 -7.08 10.14
CA LYS A 84 12.54 -7.39 11.50
C LYS A 84 13.54 -8.33 12.16
N PHE A 85 13.91 -7.99 13.39
CA PHE A 85 14.77 -8.79 14.26
C PHE A 85 14.04 -9.03 15.59
N ILE A 86 14.04 -10.26 16.07
CA ILE A 86 13.47 -10.67 17.36
C ILE A 86 14.62 -11.20 18.22
N PHE A 87 14.81 -10.58 19.39
CA PHE A 87 15.90 -10.86 20.34
C PHE A 87 15.36 -11.53 21.61
#